data_AF-A0A2V6X204-F1
#
_entry.id   AF-A0A2V6X204-F1
#
_cell.length_a   1.000
_cell.length_b   1.000
_cell.length_c   1.000
_cell.angle_alpha   90.00
_cell.angle_beta   90.00
_cell.angle_gamma   90.00
#
_symmetry.space_group_name_H-M   'P 1'
#
loop_
_entity.id
_entity.type
_entity.pdbx_description
1 polymer ?
#
loop_
_entity_poly.entity_id
_entity_poly.type
_entity_poly.pdbx_seq_one_letter_code
_entity_poly.pdbx_strand_id
1 'polypeptide(L)'
;MVALLVVPAISPAIPVIADELTASPLTLVTGPTPFTPGCNGAPQSGALYPNAEVEPWVAVNPTNPGNLVGVWQQDRWSNGSANGVLTGVSRDGGQTWATVMVPFSRCAGGNPANGGDFERASDPWVTFAPNGDVYQMALARNVSNPDSAMLVSKSTDGGATWTDP
;
A
#
# COMPACT_ATOMS: atom_id res chain seq x y z
N MET A 1 39.00 -22.43 23.18
CA MET A 1 40.02 -21.44 22.77
C MET A 1 40.11 -21.53 21.26
N VAL A 2 39.59 -20.53 20.55
CA VAL A 2 39.64 -20.44 19.07
C VAL A 2 40.21 -19.06 18.78
N ALA A 3 41.29 -19.00 18.01
CA ALA A 3 41.89 -17.76 17.54
C ALA A 3 41.43 -17.50 16.10
N LEU A 4 40.96 -16.29 15.84
CA LEU A 4 40.64 -15.81 14.49
C LEU A 4 41.73 -14.80 14.07
N LEU A 5 42.45 -15.11 13.00
CA LEU A 5 43.42 -14.21 12.37
C LEU A 5 42.68 -13.34 11.34
N VAL A 6 42.67 -12.03 11.52
CA VAL A 6 42.18 -11.07 10.50
C VAL A 6 43.41 -10.43 9.86
N VAL A 7 43.61 -10.70 8.57
CA VAL A 7 44.59 -9.99 7.74
C VAL A 7 43.86 -8.84 7.04
N PRO A 8 44.24 -7.56 7.23
CA PRO A 8 43.63 -6.47 6.49
C PRO A 8 44.23 -6.45 5.08
N ALA A 9 43.42 -6.78 4.07
CA ALA A 9 43.72 -6.40 2.71
C ALA A 9 43.38 -4.91 2.55
N ILE A 10 44.37 -4.08 2.22
CA ILE A 10 44.17 -2.70 1.82
C ILE A 10 43.63 -2.74 0.39
N SER A 11 42.31 -2.64 0.21
CA SER A 11 41.74 -2.38 -1.11
C SER A 11 42.09 -0.96 -1.55
N PRO A 12 42.44 -0.73 -2.83
CA PRO A 12 42.53 0.62 -3.37
C PRO A 12 41.14 1.28 -3.31
N ALA A 13 41.10 2.54 -2.87
CA ALA A 13 39.88 3.33 -2.85
C ALA A 13 39.36 3.50 -4.29
N ILE A 14 38.23 2.86 -4.60
CA ILE A 14 37.48 3.13 -5.83
C ILE A 14 36.86 4.53 -5.64
N PRO A 15 37.11 5.51 -6.54
CA PRO A 15 36.42 6.78 -6.47
C PRO A 15 34.92 6.52 -6.64
N VAL A 16 34.13 6.85 -5.61
CA VAL A 16 32.67 6.88 -5.70
C VAL A 16 32.34 8.11 -6.54
N ILE A 17 31.99 7.89 -7.81
CA ILE A 17 31.34 8.91 -8.61
C ILE A 17 29.91 8.99 -8.06
N ALA A 18 29.57 10.10 -7.41
CA ALA A 18 28.19 10.40 -7.09
C ALA A 18 27.49 10.75 -8.41
N ASP A 19 26.71 9.82 -8.95
CA ASP A 19 25.77 10.15 -10.02
C ASP A 19 24.75 11.15 -9.47
N GLU A 20 24.49 12.23 -10.22
CA GLU A 20 23.41 13.14 -9.89
C GLU A 20 22.08 12.38 -10.02
N LEU A 21 21.35 12.26 -8.91
CA LEU A 21 20.02 11.67 -8.91
C LEU A 21 19.08 12.60 -9.70
N THR A 22 18.83 12.25 -10.95
CA THR A 22 17.84 12.92 -11.78
C THR A 22 16.47 12.27 -11.54
N ALA A 23 15.57 13.03 -10.91
CA ALA A 23 14.19 12.58 -10.73
C ALA A 23 13.47 12.57 -12.09
N SER A 24 12.75 11.48 -12.36
CA SER A 24 11.81 11.44 -13.48
C SER A 24 10.67 12.46 -13.25
N PRO A 25 9.95 12.87 -14.31
CA PRO A 25 8.74 13.68 -14.16
C PRO A 25 7.74 13.02 -13.19
N LEU A 26 6.99 13.84 -12.46
CA LEU A 26 5.94 13.35 -11.57
C LEU A 26 4.80 12.73 -12.40
N THR A 27 4.41 11.51 -12.05
CA THR A 27 3.21 10.86 -12.58
C THR A 27 2.07 11.00 -11.58
N LEU A 28 0.91 11.45 -12.03
CA LEU A 28 -0.32 11.41 -11.23
C LEU A 28 -0.83 9.97 -11.19
N VAL A 29 -0.87 9.38 -9.98
CA VAL A 29 -1.31 7.99 -9.75
C VAL A 29 -2.81 7.91 -9.47
N THR A 30 -3.35 8.93 -8.80
CA THR A 30 -4.70 8.90 -8.23
C THR A 30 -5.68 9.71 -9.08
N GLY A 31 -6.97 9.51 -8.84
CA GLY A 31 -8.05 10.19 -9.53
C GLY A 31 -9.21 10.49 -8.57
N PRO A 32 -10.39 10.86 -9.09
CA PRO A 32 -11.58 11.03 -8.27
C PRO A 32 -11.92 9.77 -7.47
N THR A 33 -12.59 9.95 -6.33
CA THR A 33 -13.02 8.86 -5.47
C THR A 33 -13.76 7.78 -6.27
N PRO A 34 -13.35 6.51 -6.15
CA PRO A 34 -14.08 5.40 -6.75
C PRO A 34 -15.24 4.92 -5.86
N PHE A 35 -15.39 5.44 -4.64
CA PHE A 35 -16.32 4.90 -3.67
C PHE A 35 -17.72 5.49 -3.83
N THR A 36 -18.73 4.62 -3.70
CA THR A 36 -20.13 5.04 -3.70
C THR A 36 -20.41 5.86 -2.42
N PRO A 37 -21.10 7.01 -2.49
CA PRO A 37 -21.46 7.78 -1.30
C PRO A 37 -22.20 6.93 -0.26
N GLY A 38 -21.73 6.95 1.00
CA GLY A 38 -22.36 6.22 2.10
C GLY A 38 -22.05 4.71 2.15
N CYS A 39 -21.04 4.24 1.40
CA CYS A 39 -20.65 2.83 1.32
C CYS A 39 -20.19 2.19 2.64
N ASN A 40 -19.97 2.95 3.72
CA ASN A 40 -19.45 2.42 5.00
C ASN A 40 -20.44 1.48 5.70
N GLY A 41 -21.72 1.44 5.30
CA GLY A 41 -22.71 0.49 5.81
C GLY A 41 -23.28 0.83 7.20
N ALA A 42 -22.93 1.98 7.77
CA ALA A 42 -23.48 2.50 9.03
C ALA A 42 -23.36 4.04 9.08
N PRO A 43 -24.16 4.75 9.90
CA PRO A 43 -23.99 6.19 10.14
C PRO A 43 -22.57 6.53 10.57
N GLN A 44 -21.97 7.53 9.93
CA GLN A 44 -20.59 7.94 10.14
C GLN A 44 -20.50 9.24 10.94
N SER A 45 -19.41 9.42 11.69
CA SER A 45 -19.06 10.67 12.35
C SER A 45 -17.84 11.33 11.71
N GLY A 46 -17.69 12.64 11.90
CA GLY A 46 -16.64 13.46 11.26
C GLY A 46 -17.05 13.98 9.89
N ALA A 47 -16.17 14.78 9.28
CA ALA A 47 -16.33 15.25 7.91
C ALA A 47 -15.54 14.35 6.95
N LEU A 48 -16.16 13.92 5.85
CA LEU A 48 -15.48 13.23 4.76
C LEU A 48 -14.80 14.27 3.85
N TYR A 49 -13.55 14.02 3.46
CA TYR A 49 -12.86 14.76 2.40
C TYR A 49 -12.68 13.83 1.19
N PRO A 50 -13.60 13.86 0.21
CA PRO A 50 -13.45 13.08 -1.02
C PRO A 50 -12.21 13.49 -1.80
N ASN A 51 -11.53 12.54 -2.45
CA ASN A 51 -10.28 12.77 -3.19
C ASN A 51 -9.12 13.24 -2.29
N ALA A 52 -9.18 12.95 -0.99
CA ALA A 52 -8.08 13.22 -0.08
C ALA A 52 -7.27 11.94 0.10
N GLU A 53 -6.07 11.93 -0.46
CA GLU A 53 -5.08 10.87 -0.30
C GLU A 53 -4.09 11.21 0.82
N VAL A 54 -3.89 10.29 1.76
CA VAL A 54 -2.90 10.44 2.83
C VAL A 54 -2.19 9.12 3.13
N GLU A 55 -1.09 9.20 3.86
CA GLU A 55 -0.29 8.04 4.32
C GLU A 55 0.12 7.10 3.17
N PRO A 56 0.80 7.61 2.13
CA PRO A 56 1.26 6.76 1.04
C PRO A 56 2.42 5.85 1.48
N TRP A 57 2.45 4.65 0.95
CA TRP A 57 3.57 3.72 1.04
C TRP A 57 3.82 3.06 -0.32
N VAL A 58 5.08 2.80 -0.68
CA VAL A 58 5.45 2.20 -1.98
C VAL A 58 6.55 1.17 -1.81
N ALA A 59 6.46 0.08 -2.58
CA ALA A 59 7.48 -0.95 -2.64
C ALA A 59 7.83 -1.29 -4.10
N VAL A 60 9.09 -1.71 -4.31
CA VAL A 60 9.62 -2.14 -5.62
C VAL A 60 9.85 -3.64 -5.58
N ASN A 61 9.43 -4.35 -6.61
CA ASN A 61 9.61 -5.80 -6.70
C ASN A 61 11.09 -6.16 -6.90
N PRO A 62 11.72 -6.93 -5.98
CA PRO A 62 13.14 -7.25 -6.05
C PRO A 62 13.49 -8.17 -7.23
N THR A 63 12.53 -8.92 -7.78
CA THR A 63 12.75 -9.79 -8.94
C THR A 63 12.41 -9.12 -10.27
N ASN A 64 11.74 -7.97 -10.23
CA ASN A 64 11.37 -7.19 -11.41
C ASN A 64 11.22 -5.70 -11.07
N PRO A 65 12.28 -4.87 -11.19
CA PRO A 65 12.23 -3.45 -10.83
C PRO A 65 11.22 -2.61 -11.63
N GLY A 66 10.68 -3.13 -12.73
CA GLY A 66 9.57 -2.48 -13.45
C GLY A 66 8.22 -2.58 -12.72
N ASN A 67 8.07 -3.54 -11.80
CA ASN A 67 6.85 -3.72 -11.01
C ASN A 67 6.94 -2.99 -9.67
N LEU A 68 6.11 -1.97 -9.50
CA LEU A 68 5.97 -1.22 -8.25
C LEU A 68 4.53 -1.34 -7.77
N VAL A 69 4.36 -1.38 -6.45
CA VAL A 69 3.04 -1.30 -5.81
C VAL A 69 3.06 -0.17 -4.80
N GLY A 70 2.11 0.75 -4.94
CA GLY A 70 1.85 1.84 -4.01
C GLY A 70 0.49 1.65 -3.34
N VAL A 71 0.36 2.11 -2.11
CA VAL A 71 -0.89 2.08 -1.33
C VAL A 71 -1.08 3.40 -0.62
N TRP A 72 -2.33 3.81 -0.43
CA TRP A 72 -2.68 5.05 0.28
C TRP A 72 -4.09 4.96 0.86
N GLN A 73 -4.36 5.78 1.89
CA GLN A 73 -5.73 6.02 2.31
C GLN A 73 -6.46 6.87 1.28
N GLN A 74 -7.67 6.45 0.87
CA GLN A 74 -8.51 7.18 -0.08
C GLN A 74 -9.79 7.68 0.60
N ASP A 75 -10.02 9.00 0.47
CA ASP A 75 -11.11 9.76 1.08
C ASP A 75 -11.04 9.78 2.61
N ARG A 76 -10.09 10.57 3.10
CA ARG A 76 -9.81 10.73 4.52
C ARG A 76 -10.99 11.37 5.26
N TRP A 77 -11.29 10.87 6.46
CA TRP A 77 -12.23 11.51 7.38
C TRP A 77 -11.53 12.48 8.34
N SER A 78 -12.22 13.48 8.88
CA SER A 78 -11.61 14.43 9.83
C SER A 78 -11.20 13.82 11.17
N ASN A 79 -11.67 12.60 11.48
CA ASN A 79 -11.55 11.97 12.81
C ASN A 79 -10.87 10.59 12.80
N GLY A 80 -10.15 10.22 11.74
CA GLY A 80 -9.46 8.92 11.67
C GLY A 80 -9.95 8.04 10.53
N SER A 81 -8.99 7.32 9.92
CA SER A 81 -9.20 6.41 8.79
C SER A 81 -9.82 7.07 7.55
N ALA A 82 -10.00 6.29 6.50
CA ALA A 82 -10.57 6.70 5.22
C ALA A 82 -11.69 5.76 4.80
N ASN A 83 -12.41 6.09 3.73
CA ASN A 83 -13.41 5.17 3.18
C ASN A 83 -12.78 3.83 2.82
N GLY A 84 -11.56 3.83 2.30
CA GLY A 84 -10.78 2.62 2.06
C GLY A 84 -9.31 2.91 1.84
N VAL A 85 -8.55 1.84 1.59
CA VAL A 85 -7.18 1.89 1.09
C VAL A 85 -7.21 1.51 -0.38
N LEU A 86 -6.61 2.33 -1.24
CA LEU A 86 -6.42 2.00 -2.64
C LEU A 86 -5.00 1.52 -2.90
N THR A 87 -4.88 0.69 -3.94
CA THR A 87 -3.60 0.17 -4.44
C THR A 87 -3.36 0.69 -5.84
N GLY A 88 -2.17 1.19 -6.11
CA GLY A 88 -1.65 1.50 -7.43
C GLY A 88 -0.60 0.48 -7.82
N VAL A 89 -0.64 0.01 -9.07
CA VAL A 89 0.29 -0.97 -9.62
C VAL A 89 0.92 -0.41 -10.87
N SER A 90 2.25 -0.36 -10.91
CA SER A 90 3.02 -0.07 -12.11
C SER A 90 3.72 -1.33 -12.62
N ARG A 91 3.91 -1.39 -13.94
CA ARG A 91 4.68 -2.44 -14.63
C ARG A 91 5.81 -1.90 -15.52
N ASP A 92 6.03 -0.58 -15.48
CA ASP A 92 6.97 0.14 -16.33
C ASP A 92 7.86 1.10 -15.53
N GLY A 93 8.13 0.77 -14.26
CA GLY A 93 9.04 1.53 -13.40
C GLY A 93 8.43 2.81 -12.83
N GLY A 94 7.10 2.89 -12.75
CA GLY A 94 6.37 4.04 -12.20
C GLY A 94 5.92 5.07 -13.24
N GLN A 95 6.08 4.79 -14.54
CA GLN A 95 5.65 5.69 -15.62
C GLN A 95 4.12 5.69 -15.77
N THR A 96 3.50 4.51 -15.69
CA THR A 96 2.04 4.35 -15.68
C THR A 96 1.58 3.49 -14.52
N TRP A 97 0.34 3.72 -14.07
CA TRP A 97 -0.25 3.08 -12.91
C TRP A 97 -1.69 2.66 -13.19
N ALA A 98 -2.05 1.45 -12.76
CA ALA A 98 -3.42 0.97 -12.69
C ALA A 98 -3.86 0.91 -11.22
N THR A 99 -5.11 1.25 -10.93
CA THR A 99 -5.66 1.20 -9.57
C THR A 99 -6.45 -0.09 -9.33
N VAL A 100 -6.32 -0.64 -8.12
CA VAL A 100 -7.01 -1.85 -7.65
C VAL A 100 -7.60 -1.57 -6.27
N MET A 101 -8.76 -2.14 -5.99
CA MET A 101 -9.39 -2.12 -4.68
C MET A 101 -9.19 -3.48 -4.00
N VAL A 102 -8.61 -3.46 -2.81
CA VAL A 102 -8.52 -4.64 -1.93
C VAL A 102 -9.58 -4.49 -0.84
N PRO A 103 -10.34 -5.57 -0.49
CA PRO A 103 -11.55 -5.46 0.31
C PRO A 103 -11.29 -5.25 1.81
N PHE A 104 -10.43 -4.31 2.20
CA PHE A 104 -10.15 -3.95 3.59
C PHE A 104 -11.25 -3.11 4.28
N SER A 105 -12.26 -2.69 3.52
CA SER A 105 -13.42 -1.95 4.00
C SER A 105 -14.62 -2.24 3.10
N ARG A 106 -15.83 -2.00 3.61
CA ARG A 106 -17.07 -2.14 2.83
C ARG A 106 -17.09 -1.28 1.57
N CYS A 107 -16.51 -0.09 1.63
CA CYS A 107 -16.36 0.78 0.47
C CYS A 107 -15.50 0.17 -0.65
N ALA A 108 -14.50 -0.64 -0.29
CA ALA A 108 -13.63 -1.34 -1.22
C ALA A 108 -14.11 -2.78 -1.55
N GLY A 109 -15.35 -3.14 -1.20
CA GLY A 109 -15.92 -4.47 -1.47
C GLY A 109 -15.79 -5.49 -0.33
N GLY A 110 -15.30 -5.05 0.84
CA GLY A 110 -15.28 -5.84 2.07
C GLY A 110 -16.67 -6.21 2.57
N ASN A 111 -16.83 -7.42 3.08
CA ASN A 111 -18.08 -7.96 3.57
C ASN A 111 -17.81 -9.18 4.50
N PRO A 112 -18.83 -9.74 5.18
CA PRO A 112 -18.59 -10.83 6.12
C PRO A 112 -18.00 -12.10 5.48
N ALA A 113 -18.25 -12.34 4.19
CA ALA A 113 -17.81 -13.55 3.51
C ALA A 113 -16.31 -13.52 3.13
N ASN A 114 -15.72 -12.33 2.99
CA ASN A 114 -14.30 -12.17 2.67
C ASN A 114 -13.47 -11.59 3.81
N GLY A 115 -14.00 -11.53 5.04
CA GLY A 115 -13.28 -11.02 6.21
C GLY A 115 -13.09 -9.50 6.25
N GLY A 116 -13.57 -8.77 5.25
CA GLY A 116 -13.40 -7.33 5.07
C GLY A 116 -14.51 -6.44 5.61
N ASP A 117 -15.38 -6.94 6.50
CA ASP A 117 -16.62 -6.24 6.92
C ASP A 117 -16.41 -5.07 7.90
N PHE A 118 -15.61 -4.08 7.48
CA PHE A 118 -15.29 -2.91 8.28
C PHE A 118 -15.73 -1.62 7.60
N GLU A 119 -16.17 -0.65 8.39
CA GLU A 119 -16.65 0.63 7.88
C GLU A 119 -15.56 1.45 7.19
N ARG A 120 -14.32 1.39 7.68
CA ARG A 120 -13.18 2.22 7.24
C ARG A 120 -11.87 1.43 7.27
N ALA A 121 -10.90 1.88 6.47
CA ALA A 121 -9.53 1.38 6.49
C ALA A 121 -8.49 2.51 6.59
N SER A 122 -7.29 2.20 7.06
CA SER A 122 -6.24 3.15 7.46
C SER A 122 -4.85 2.49 7.44
N ASP A 123 -3.81 3.30 7.63
CA ASP A 123 -2.43 2.87 7.92
C ASP A 123 -1.91 1.77 7.00
N PRO A 124 -1.93 1.97 5.67
CA PRO A 124 -1.58 0.91 4.74
C PRO A 124 -0.08 0.67 4.67
N TRP A 125 0.31 -0.59 4.47
CA TRP A 125 1.69 -0.98 4.21
C TRP A 125 1.74 -2.03 3.11
N VAL A 126 2.75 -1.95 2.24
CA VAL A 126 2.99 -2.95 1.18
C VAL A 126 4.46 -3.36 1.15
N THR A 127 4.72 -4.65 0.90
CA THR A 127 6.07 -5.19 0.79
C THR A 127 6.13 -6.35 -0.19
N PHE A 128 7.27 -6.48 -0.87
CA PHE A 128 7.58 -7.64 -1.70
C PHE A 128 8.45 -8.64 -0.94
N ALA A 129 8.07 -9.90 -0.99
CA ALA A 129 8.93 -10.99 -0.59
C ALA A 129 10.05 -11.22 -1.62
N PRO A 130 11.16 -11.89 -1.25
CA PRO A 130 12.29 -12.14 -2.16
C PRO A 130 11.94 -12.91 -3.44
N ASN A 131 10.82 -13.65 -3.44
CA ASN A 131 10.32 -14.40 -4.60
C ASN A 131 9.43 -13.57 -5.54
N GLY A 132 9.18 -12.30 -5.23
CA GLY A 132 8.32 -11.41 -6.02
C GLY A 132 6.83 -11.44 -5.64
N ASP A 133 6.42 -12.28 -4.68
CA ASP A 133 5.09 -12.17 -4.08
C ASP A 133 4.95 -10.83 -3.36
N VAL A 134 3.79 -10.20 -3.42
CA VAL A 134 3.54 -8.94 -2.72
C VAL A 134 2.45 -9.12 -1.67
N TYR A 135 2.69 -8.55 -0.50
CA TYR A 135 1.76 -8.53 0.62
C TYR A 135 1.43 -7.08 0.93
N GLN A 136 0.16 -6.80 1.15
CA GLN A 136 -0.26 -5.52 1.69
C GLN A 136 -1.17 -5.71 2.88
N MET A 137 -1.21 -4.71 3.75
CA MET A 137 -2.06 -4.71 4.92
C MET A 137 -2.69 -3.34 5.16
N ALA A 138 -3.77 -3.33 5.93
CA ALA A 138 -4.40 -2.12 6.43
C ALA A 138 -4.96 -2.34 7.84
N LEU A 139 -5.03 -1.26 8.62
CA LEU A 139 -5.84 -1.21 9.82
C LEU A 139 -7.29 -0.95 9.42
N ALA A 140 -8.18 -1.89 9.73
CA ALA A 140 -9.61 -1.79 9.48
C ALA A 140 -10.36 -1.53 10.79
N ARG A 141 -11.43 -0.73 10.73
CA ARG A 141 -12.22 -0.42 11.92
C ARG A 141 -13.66 -0.03 11.63
N ASN A 142 -14.50 -0.21 12.64
CA ASN A 142 -15.82 0.37 12.71
C ASN A 142 -15.81 1.68 13.50
N VAL A 143 -16.69 2.59 13.12
CA VAL A 143 -17.03 3.81 13.87
C VAL A 143 -18.24 3.56 14.75
N SER A 144 -19.20 2.74 14.31
CA SER A 144 -20.41 2.45 15.06
C SER A 144 -20.20 1.58 16.30
N ASN A 145 -19.10 0.84 16.36
CA ASN A 145 -18.74 -0.07 17.45
C ASN A 145 -17.20 -0.14 17.60
N PRO A 146 -16.65 -0.84 18.61
CA PRO A 146 -15.21 -0.87 18.86
C PRO A 146 -14.44 -1.91 18.02
N ASP A 147 -15.07 -2.60 17.07
CA ASP A 147 -14.43 -3.65 16.28
C ASP A 147 -13.33 -3.06 15.38
N SER A 148 -12.18 -3.73 15.35
CA SER A 148 -11.04 -3.39 14.52
C SER A 148 -10.21 -4.63 14.20
N ALA A 149 -9.43 -4.57 13.12
CA ALA A 149 -8.56 -5.65 12.69
C ALA A 149 -7.33 -5.11 11.95
N MET A 150 -6.26 -5.90 11.94
CA MET A 150 -5.22 -5.79 10.94
C MET A 150 -5.52 -6.83 9.86
N LEU A 151 -5.79 -6.38 8.65
CA LEU A 151 -6.15 -7.23 7.51
C LEU A 151 -4.95 -7.34 6.56
N VAL A 152 -4.71 -8.51 5.99
CA VAL A 152 -3.54 -8.77 5.13
C VAL A 152 -3.96 -9.52 3.88
N SER A 153 -3.67 -8.95 2.71
CA SER A 153 -3.90 -9.61 1.42
C SER A 153 -2.57 -9.90 0.71
N LYS A 154 -2.56 -10.98 -0.06
CA LYS A 154 -1.42 -11.40 -0.87
C LYS A 154 -1.75 -11.32 -2.36
N SER A 155 -0.76 -10.98 -3.17
CA SER A 155 -0.80 -11.13 -4.62
C SER A 155 0.43 -11.89 -5.10
N THR A 156 0.22 -12.75 -6.11
CA THR A 156 1.26 -13.52 -6.81
C THR A 156 1.41 -13.10 -8.27
N ASP A 157 0.74 -12.02 -8.69
CA ASP A 157 0.70 -11.55 -10.08
C ASP A 157 1.14 -10.07 -10.22
N GLY A 158 2.00 -9.64 -9.29
CA GLY A 158 2.60 -8.31 -9.25
C GLY A 158 1.63 -7.22 -8.76
N GLY A 159 0.61 -7.59 -7.98
CA GLY A 159 -0.38 -6.68 -7.39
C GLY A 159 -1.65 -6.50 -8.20
N ALA A 160 -1.85 -7.24 -9.29
CA ALA A 160 -3.04 -7.08 -10.14
C ALA A 160 -4.29 -7.70 -9.54
N THR A 161 -4.15 -8.86 -8.88
CA THR A 161 -5.22 -9.49 -8.10
C THR A 161 -4.73 -9.85 -6.71
N TRP A 162 -5.63 -9.85 -5.75
CA TRP A 162 -5.33 -10.03 -4.34
C TRP A 162 -6.24 -11.10 -3.73
N THR A 163 -5.72 -11.86 -2.78
CA THR A 163 -6.54 -12.73 -1.94
C THR A 163 -7.46 -11.89 -1.05
N ASP A 164 -8.58 -12.49 -0.65
CA ASP A 164 -9.32 -11.99 0.50
C ASP A 164 -8.39 -11.90 1.75
N PRO A 165 -8.63 -10.91 2.62
CA PRO A 165 -7.84 -10.69 3.83
C PRO A 165 -8.01 -11.74 4.93
#